data_AF-A0A372GY90-F1
#
_entry.id   AF-A0A372GY90-F1
#
_cell.length_a   1.000
_cell.length_b   1.000
_cell.length_c   1.000
_cell.angle_alpha   90.00
_cell.angle_beta   90.00
_cell.angle_gamma   90.00
#
_symmetry.space_group_name_H-M   'P 1'
#
loop_
_entity.id
_entity.type
_entity.pdbx_description
1 polymer ?
#
loop_
_entity_poly.entity_id
_entity_poly.type
_entity_poly.pdbx_seq_one_letter_code
_entity_poly.pdbx_strand_id
1 'polypeptide(L)'
;MKSVGNTLIANNEPFEGLGENTVSLVAEIPVCSFSGGPADGYIGLSGPGYHDEIRLIGAIGSKFVETAIVNVLGQGVEQVQWPVILDLNKRIYYHSYQAHLKGLSAIMGWKEFLRSNDNVGKKYPQIGTNNKTL
;
A
#
# COMPACT_ATOMS: atom_id res chain seq x y z
N MET A 1 -35.26 18.44 -19.45
CA MET A 1 -34.80 17.08 -19.81
C MET A 1 -33.65 17.21 -20.81
N LYS A 2 -32.57 16.46 -20.56
CA LYS A 2 -31.37 16.19 -21.39
C LYS A 2 -30.33 17.32 -21.54
N SER A 3 -29.14 17.08 -21.00
CA SER A 3 -27.88 17.55 -21.59
C SER A 3 -26.79 16.47 -21.33
N VAL A 4 -26.61 15.59 -22.30
CA VAL A 4 -25.41 15.43 -23.17
C VAL A 4 -24.24 14.76 -22.44
N GLY A 5 -24.15 13.44 -22.60
CA GLY A 5 -22.93 12.68 -22.34
C GLY A 5 -21.96 12.87 -23.50
N ASN A 6 -20.69 13.13 -23.18
CA ASN A 6 -19.63 13.15 -24.16
C ASN A 6 -19.06 11.73 -24.34
N THR A 7 -19.38 11.16 -25.49
CA THR A 7 -18.68 10.04 -26.10
C THR A 7 -17.34 10.53 -26.66
N LEU A 8 -16.22 9.94 -26.25
CA LEU A 8 -14.99 9.98 -27.04
C LEU A 8 -14.79 8.59 -27.66
N ILE A 9 -15.09 8.50 -28.96
CA ILE A 9 -14.70 7.39 -29.82
C ILE A 9 -13.23 7.60 -30.17
N ALA A 10 -12.40 6.59 -29.93
CA ALA A 10 -11.17 6.37 -30.67
C ALA A 10 -11.28 5.00 -31.34
N ASN A 11 -11.56 5.02 -32.64
CA ASN A 11 -11.38 3.86 -33.51
C ASN A 11 -9.87 3.62 -33.66
N ASN A 12 -9.43 2.36 -33.68
CA ASN A 12 -8.35 1.82 -34.52
C ASN A 12 -8.13 0.32 -34.20
N GLU A 13 -8.72 -0.55 -35.01
CA GLU A 13 -8.30 -1.93 -35.31
C GLU A 13 -8.53 -2.07 -36.84
N PRO A 14 -7.81 -2.93 -37.61
CA PRO A 14 -7.05 -4.11 -37.17
C PRO A 14 -5.63 -4.25 -37.79
N PHE A 15 -4.75 -5.06 -37.18
CA PHE A 15 -3.64 -5.67 -37.90
C PHE A 15 -3.41 -7.10 -37.38
N GLU A 16 -3.82 -8.08 -38.17
CA GLU A 16 -3.40 -9.47 -37.99
C GLU A 16 -1.94 -9.63 -38.40
N GLY A 17 -1.10 -10.06 -37.47
CA GLY A 17 0.30 -10.39 -37.72
C GLY A 17 0.83 -11.32 -36.62
N LEU A 18 0.89 -12.61 -36.94
CA LEU A 18 1.47 -13.68 -36.14
C LEU A 18 2.92 -13.33 -35.74
N GLY A 19 3.21 -13.26 -34.44
CA GLY A 19 4.54 -12.97 -33.92
C GLY A 19 4.65 -13.23 -32.42
N GLU A 20 4.95 -14.49 -32.09
CA GLU A 20 5.74 -14.91 -30.93
C GLU A 20 5.33 -14.36 -29.55
N ASN A 21 4.55 -15.17 -28.83
CA ASN A 21 4.29 -15.06 -27.39
C ASN A 21 5.61 -14.96 -26.60
N THR A 22 6.05 -13.74 -26.35
CA THR A 22 6.84 -13.40 -25.18
C THR A 22 5.99 -12.48 -24.34
N VAL A 23 5.21 -13.06 -23.42
CA VAL A 23 4.62 -12.29 -22.31
C VAL A 23 5.78 -11.78 -21.49
N SER A 24 6.30 -10.61 -21.88
CA SER A 24 7.16 -9.82 -21.01
C SER A 24 6.27 -9.38 -19.86
N LEU A 25 6.28 -10.16 -18.78
CA LEU A 25 5.71 -9.80 -17.48
C LEU A 25 6.51 -8.62 -16.93
N VAL A 26 6.41 -7.47 -17.58
CA VAL A 26 6.70 -6.19 -16.95
C VAL A 26 5.58 -6.03 -15.95
N ALA A 27 5.84 -6.38 -14.70
CA ALA A 27 4.93 -6.06 -13.61
C ALA A 27 4.74 -4.54 -13.62
N GLU A 28 3.60 -4.08 -14.16
CA GLU A 28 3.30 -2.67 -14.21
C GLU A 28 3.32 -2.12 -12.79
N ILE A 29 4.12 -1.10 -12.56
CA ILE A 29 4.21 -0.45 -11.26
C ILE A 29 2.82 0.16 -10.99
N PRO A 30 2.18 -0.17 -9.85
CA PRO A 30 0.86 0.32 -9.55
C PRO A 30 0.84 1.85 -9.47
N VAL A 31 -0.30 2.45 -9.80
CA VAL A 31 -0.48 3.90 -9.81
C VAL A 31 -0.92 4.39 -8.43
N CYS A 32 -0.23 5.39 -7.90
CA CYS A 32 -0.55 6.06 -6.64
C CYS A 32 -1.94 6.71 -6.70
N SER A 33 -2.84 6.32 -5.80
CA SER A 33 -4.22 6.80 -5.74
C SER A 33 -4.35 8.30 -5.44
N PHE A 34 -3.29 8.93 -4.91
CA PHE A 34 -3.29 10.36 -4.57
C PHE A 34 -2.72 11.26 -5.66
N SER A 35 -1.80 10.77 -6.49
CA SER A 35 -1.08 11.61 -7.46
C SER A 35 -1.18 11.14 -8.92
N GLY A 36 -1.68 9.94 -9.18
CA GLY A 36 -1.70 9.38 -10.54
C GLY A 36 -0.32 9.01 -11.11
N GLY A 37 0.75 9.16 -10.32
CA GLY A 37 2.11 8.73 -10.67
C GLY A 37 2.43 7.32 -10.16
N PRO A 38 3.66 6.82 -10.35
CA PRO A 38 4.07 5.52 -9.81
C PRO A 38 3.93 5.47 -8.28
N ALA A 39 3.45 4.34 -7.75
CA ALA A 39 3.40 4.10 -6.32
C ALA A 39 4.68 3.43 -5.81
N ASP A 40 4.97 3.67 -4.53
CA ASP A 40 6.11 3.09 -3.82
C ASP A 40 5.68 1.90 -2.94
N GLY A 41 4.37 1.72 -2.74
CA GLY A 41 3.82 0.66 -1.91
C GLY A 41 2.29 0.68 -1.87
N TYR A 42 1.73 0.05 -0.85
CA TYR A 42 0.30 -0.02 -0.61
C TYR A 42 -0.04 0.39 0.82
N ILE A 43 -1.28 0.85 1.00
CA ILE A 43 -1.91 0.96 2.30
C ILE A 43 -3.04 -0.07 2.44
N GLY A 44 -3.15 -0.65 3.61
CA GLY A 44 -4.21 -1.56 3.99
C GLY A 44 -4.69 -1.32 5.42
N LEU A 45 -5.72 -2.08 5.79
CA LEU A 45 -6.25 -2.17 7.15
C LEU A 45 -6.16 -3.63 7.61
N SER A 46 -5.73 -3.83 8.85
CA SER A 46 -5.59 -5.14 9.50
C SER A 46 -6.15 -5.12 10.92
N GLY A 47 -6.52 -6.28 11.45
CA GLY A 47 -6.73 -6.43 12.88
C GLY A 47 -5.41 -6.40 13.67
N PRO A 48 -5.46 -6.59 15.01
CA PRO A 48 -4.28 -6.56 15.88
C PRO A 48 -3.35 -7.80 15.73
N GLY A 49 -3.84 -8.89 15.15
CA GLY A 49 -3.09 -10.13 14.94
C GLY A 49 -2.15 -10.06 13.74
N TYR A 50 -0.96 -10.66 13.87
CA TYR A 50 0.03 -10.73 12.79
C TYR A 50 -0.41 -11.62 11.61
N HIS A 51 -1.42 -12.46 11.82
CA HIS A 51 -2.03 -13.33 10.82
C HIS A 51 -3.40 -12.83 10.36
N ASP A 52 -3.80 -11.65 10.81
CA ASP A 52 -5.08 -11.07 10.40
C ASP A 52 -5.00 -10.70 8.91
N GLU A 53 -6.12 -10.88 8.23
CA GLU A 53 -6.22 -10.56 6.81
C GLU A 53 -6.03 -9.06 6.60
N ILE A 54 -5.09 -8.69 5.71
CA ILE A 54 -4.87 -7.30 5.33
C ILE A 54 -5.80 -6.96 4.17
N ARG A 55 -6.79 -6.11 4.46
CA ARG A 55 -7.62 -5.49 3.43
C ARG A 55 -6.84 -4.36 2.77
N LEU A 56 -6.34 -4.59 1.56
CA LEU A 56 -5.70 -3.54 0.76
C LEU A 56 -6.72 -2.46 0.39
N ILE A 57 -6.35 -1.20 0.60
CA ILE A 57 -7.19 -0.04 0.30
C ILE A 57 -6.72 0.65 -0.98
N GLY A 58 -5.42 0.77 -1.21
CA GLY A 58 -4.90 1.41 -2.42
C GLY A 58 -3.38 1.46 -2.50
N ALA A 59 -2.88 1.72 -3.70
CA ALA A 59 -1.46 1.97 -3.94
C ALA A 59 -1.11 3.42 -3.61
N ILE A 60 0.05 3.64 -2.97
CA ILE A 60 0.44 4.94 -2.46
C ILE A 60 1.90 5.27 -2.77
N GLY A 61 2.17 6.54 -3.01
CA GLY A 61 3.53 7.08 -3.00
C GLY A 61 3.99 7.36 -1.57
N SER A 62 5.29 7.21 -1.33
CA SER A 62 5.99 7.45 -0.05
C SER A 62 5.65 8.79 0.59
N LYS A 63 5.56 9.86 -0.21
CA LYS A 63 5.19 11.21 0.25
C LYS A 63 3.75 11.34 0.75
N PHE A 64 2.88 10.37 0.48
CA PHE A 64 1.46 10.39 0.88
C PHE A 64 1.13 9.41 1.99
N VAL A 65 2.11 8.74 2.61
CA VAL A 65 1.84 7.73 3.65
C VAL A 65 1.06 8.33 4.83
N GLU A 66 1.44 9.51 5.34
CA GLU A 66 0.72 10.18 6.43
C GLU A 66 -0.72 10.52 6.03
N THR A 67 -0.91 11.08 4.83
CA THR A 67 -2.23 11.39 4.26
C THR A 67 -3.09 10.13 4.13
N ALA A 68 -2.49 9.03 3.68
CA ALA A 68 -3.16 7.75 3.52
C ALA A 68 -3.62 7.19 4.88
N ILE A 69 -2.76 7.24 5.90
CA ILE A 69 -3.10 6.84 7.28
C ILE A 69 -4.28 7.64 7.81
N VAL A 70 -4.27 8.97 7.64
CA VAL A 70 -5.39 9.83 8.07
C VAL A 70 -6.67 9.47 7.33
N ASN A 71 -6.59 9.26 6.01
CA ASN A 71 -7.75 8.93 5.19
C ASN A 71 -8.40 7.63 5.64
N VAL A 72 -7.63 6.54 5.80
CA VAL A 72 -8.20 5.23 6.19
C VAL A 72 -8.76 5.23 7.60
N LEU A 73 -8.17 5.99 8.54
CA LEU A 73 -8.72 6.15 9.89
C LEU A 73 -10.00 7.01 9.89
N GLY A 74 -10.10 7.97 8.98
CA GLY A 74 -11.26 8.85 8.83
C GLY A 74 -12.49 8.18 8.18
N GLN A 75 -12.33 7.01 7.57
CA GLN A 75 -13.41 6.31 6.85
C GLN A 75 -14.45 5.65 7.78
N GLY A 76 -14.19 5.56 9.09
CA GLY A 76 -15.14 5.01 10.06
C GLY A 76 -15.39 3.51 9.83
N VAL A 77 -14.60 2.65 10.48
CA VAL A 77 -14.77 1.20 10.42
C VAL A 77 -15.57 0.70 11.62
N GLU A 78 -16.47 -0.28 11.41
CA GLU A 78 -17.30 -0.86 12.48
C GLU A 78 -16.46 -1.59 13.56
N GLN A 79 -15.28 -2.08 13.18
CA GLN A 79 -14.35 -2.77 14.07
C GLN A 79 -13.00 -2.05 14.10
N VAL A 80 -12.27 -2.17 15.22
CA VAL A 80 -10.95 -1.55 15.35
C VAL A 80 -9.98 -2.18 14.36
N GLN A 81 -9.59 -1.41 13.35
CA GLN A 81 -8.59 -1.80 12.37
C GLN A 81 -7.41 -0.83 12.40
N TRP A 82 -6.25 -1.36 12.08
CA TRP A 82 -4.96 -0.69 12.16
C TRP A 82 -4.43 -0.44 10.73
N PRO A 83 -4.05 0.80 10.40
CA PRO A 83 -3.31 1.10 9.18
C PRO A 83 -2.04 0.25 9.07
N VAL A 84 -1.85 -0.34 7.89
CA VAL A 84 -0.66 -1.11 7.51
C VAL A 84 -0.10 -0.56 6.22
N ILE A 85 1.21 -0.36 6.17
CA ILE A 85 1.94 0.00 4.96
C ILE A 85 2.70 -1.23 4.47
N LEU A 86 2.56 -1.52 3.18
CA LEU A 86 3.19 -2.65 2.52
C LEU A 86 4.08 -2.18 1.38
N ASP A 87 5.15 -2.92 1.10
CA ASP A 87 5.96 -2.73 -0.10
C ASP A 87 5.20 -3.20 -1.37
N LEU A 88 5.80 -2.98 -2.55
CA LEU A 88 5.23 -3.44 -3.81
C LEU A 88 5.08 -4.97 -3.92
N ASN A 89 5.83 -5.73 -3.10
CA ASN A 89 5.74 -7.19 -2.99
C ASN A 89 4.70 -7.63 -1.95
N LYS A 90 3.88 -6.70 -1.44
CA LYS A 90 2.85 -6.92 -0.41
C LYS A 90 3.42 -7.47 0.92
N ARG A 91 4.68 -7.17 1.23
CA ARG A 91 5.27 -7.45 2.53
C ARG A 91 5.01 -6.28 3.47
N ILE A 92 4.67 -6.58 4.72
CA ILE A 92 4.42 -5.55 5.74
C ILE A 92 5.71 -4.78 5.99
N TYR A 93 5.65 -3.47 5.74
CA TYR A 93 6.73 -2.53 6.02
C TYR A 93 6.49 -1.80 7.34
N TYR A 94 5.24 -1.45 7.64
CA TYR A 94 4.84 -0.82 8.90
C TYR A 94 3.43 -1.26 9.31
N HIS A 95 3.23 -1.50 10.61
CA HIS A 95 1.94 -1.87 11.17
C HIS A 95 1.62 -1.00 12.39
N SER A 96 0.60 -0.14 12.29
CA SER A 96 0.31 0.87 13.32
C SER A 96 -0.10 0.30 14.68
N TYR A 97 -0.59 -0.94 14.75
CA TYR A 97 -0.78 -1.62 16.04
C TYR A 97 0.50 -1.68 16.90
N GLN A 98 1.68 -1.84 16.28
CA GLN A 98 2.95 -1.82 17.01
C GLN A 98 3.22 -0.46 17.66
N ALA A 99 2.78 0.62 17.02
CA ALA A 99 2.84 1.96 17.59
C ALA A 99 1.84 2.14 18.74
N HIS A 100 0.62 1.58 18.59
CA HIS A 100 -0.39 1.61 19.63
C HIS A 100 0.06 0.91 20.91
N LEU A 101 0.73 -0.24 20.82
CA LEU A 101 1.31 -0.93 21.98
C LEU A 101 2.33 -0.08 22.75
N LYS A 102 2.89 0.97 22.13
CA LYS A 102 3.78 1.95 22.76
C LYS A 102 3.07 3.24 23.20
N GLY A 103 1.74 3.31 23.09
CA GLY A 103 0.96 4.51 23.38
C GLY A 103 1.06 5.60 22.30
N LEU A 104 1.53 5.26 21.10
CA LEU A 104 1.68 6.20 19.99
C LEU A 104 0.48 6.13 19.04
N SER A 105 0.14 7.27 18.43
CA SER A 105 -0.78 7.30 17.29
C SER A 105 -0.14 6.65 16.06
N ALA A 106 -0.96 6.25 15.08
CA ALA A 106 -0.47 5.66 13.84
C ALA A 106 0.53 6.56 13.08
N ILE A 107 0.32 7.89 13.11
CA ILE A 107 1.24 8.86 12.47
C ILE A 107 2.53 9.02 13.28
N MET A 108 2.42 9.12 14.61
CA MET A 108 3.61 9.22 15.46
C MET A 108 4.50 7.98 15.34
N GLY A 109 3.88 6.80 15.31
CA GLY A 109 4.58 5.54 15.06
C GLY A 109 5.28 5.49 13.71
N TRP A 110 4.64 5.99 12.65
CA TRP A 110 5.24 6.08 11.32
C TRP A 110 6.47 7.00 11.32
N LYS A 111 6.37 8.17 11.95
CA LYS A 111 7.50 9.12 12.08
C LYS A 111 8.66 8.53 12.89
N GLU A 112 8.35 7.84 13.99
CA GLU A 112 9.37 7.13 14.76
C GLU A 112 10.04 6.03 13.92
N PHE A 113 9.25 5.25 13.19
CA PHE A 113 9.74 4.19 12.32
C PHE A 113 10.68 4.73 11.22
N LEU A 114 10.32 5.83 10.56
CA LEU A 114 11.19 6.47 9.56
C LEU A 114 12.51 6.93 10.20
N ARG A 115 12.43 7.65 11.33
CA ARG A 115 13.63 8.09 12.06
C ARG A 115 14.52 6.92 12.47
N SER A 116 13.94 5.80 12.92
CA SER A 116 14.70 4.61 13.27
C SER A 116 15.37 3.96 12.06
N ASN A 117 14.74 3.97 10.88
CA ASN A 117 15.33 3.42 9.66
C ASN A 117 16.34 4.37 9.01
N ASP A 118 16.17 5.69 9.11
CA ASP A 118 17.12 6.68 8.59
C ASP A 118 18.45 6.65 9.37
N ASN A 119 18.40 6.34 10.67
CA ASN A 119 19.58 6.13 11.51
C ASN A 119 20.26 4.78 11.26
N VAL A 120 19.57 3.83 10.62
CA VAL A 120 20.10 2.53 10.20
C VAL A 120 20.46 2.65 8.72
N GLY A 121 21.51 3.41 8.42
CA GLY A 121 22.05 3.52 7.07
C GLY A 121 22.20 2.12 6.44
N LYS A 122 21.39 1.84 5.40
CA LYS A 122 21.42 0.62 4.59
C LYS A 122 21.42 -0.68 5.41
N LYS A 123 20.30 -1.08 6.00
CA LYS A 123 19.93 -2.51 6.09
C LYS A 123 18.49 -2.66 6.55
N TYR A 124 17.67 -3.23 5.67
CA TYR A 124 16.37 -3.79 6.00
C TYR A 124 16.46 -4.64 7.27
N PRO A 125 15.70 -4.34 8.35
CA PRO A 125 15.59 -5.28 9.45
C PRO A 125 14.78 -6.49 8.97
N GLN A 126 15.46 -7.64 8.84
CA GLN A 126 14.82 -8.94 8.78
C GLN A 126 14.10 -9.14 10.12
N ILE A 127 12.77 -9.08 10.10
CA ILE A 127 11.97 -9.43 11.28
C ILE A 127 12.14 -10.94 11.47
N GLY A 128 12.88 -11.30 12.52
CA GLY A 128 13.21 -12.68 12.85
C GLY A 128 11.98 -13.54 13.04
N THR A 129 11.95 -14.67 12.33
CA THR A 129 11.15 -15.83 12.66
C THR A 129 11.62 -16.41 13.99
N ASN A 130 10.98 -16.00 15.09
CA ASN A 130 11.10 -16.70 16.35
C ASN A 130 10.25 -17.98 16.29
N ASN A 131 10.82 -19.04 15.73
CA ASN A 131 10.35 -20.39 15.99
C ASN A 131 10.63 -20.70 17.47
N LYS A 132 9.60 -20.62 18.31
CA LYS A 132 9.60 -21.27 19.63
C LYS A 132 8.77 -22.54 19.55
N THR A 133 9.52 -23.63 19.65
CA THR A 133 9.21 -25.01 20.02
C THR A 133 7.93 -25.19 20.86
N LEU A 134 7.11 -26.15 20.43
CA LEU A 134 6.52 -27.17 21.31
C LEU A 134 6.85 -28.54 20.70
#